data_AF-A0A7V2ADM8-F1
#
_entry.id   AF-A0A7V2ADM8-F1
#
_cell.length_a   1.000
_cell.length_b   1.000
_cell.length_c   1.000
_cell.angle_alpha   90.00
_cell.angle_beta   90.00
_cell.angle_gamma   90.00
#
_symmetry.space_group_name_H-M   'P 1'
#
loop_
_entity.id
_entity.type
_entity.pdbx_description
1 polymer ?
#
loop_
_entity_poly.entity_id
_entity_poly.type
_entity_poly.pdbx_seq_one_letter_code
_entity_poly.pdbx_strand_id
1 'polypeptide(L)'
;MDDFADIRENEPVLDRDRFEGEGVKVEVEALLELLYGMIQDYARDVAGTPIVYADEFPYFFVDEDEDGQAGEDEVNFGNQYDAWTPRLLKAAYNYQYGQQDPGAYAHNPGYILQLLSDSMLDLGERVPLPVDTLRRP
;
A
#
# COMPACT_ATOMS: atom_id res chain seq x y z
N MET A 1 26.57 11.63 10.49
CA MET A 1 25.67 12.62 9.88
C MET A 1 24.33 11.96 10.00
N ASP A 2 23.44 12.50 10.84
CA ASP A 2 22.12 11.90 11.04
C ASP A 2 21.37 11.92 9.71
N ASP A 3 20.94 10.74 9.25
CA ASP A 3 20.13 10.60 8.04
C ASP A 3 18.70 11.06 8.38
N PHE A 4 18.02 11.72 7.44
CA PHE A 4 16.60 12.00 7.57
C PHE A 4 15.78 10.71 7.69
N ALA A 5 16.28 9.60 7.13
CA ALA A 5 15.68 8.27 7.31
C ALA A 5 15.69 7.80 8.78
N ASP A 6 16.63 8.29 9.61
CA ASP A 6 16.82 7.90 11.01
C ASP A 6 16.15 8.88 11.99
N ILE A 7 15.43 9.90 11.49
CA ILE A 7 14.68 10.82 12.37
C ILE A 7 13.57 10.02 13.05
N ARG A 8 13.85 9.67 14.31
CA ARG A 8 12.87 9.22 15.29
C ARG A 8 12.20 10.46 15.87
N GLU A 9 11.11 10.92 15.29
CA GLU A 9 10.26 11.87 16.00
C GLU A 9 9.54 11.11 17.11
N ASN A 10 9.81 11.48 18.37
CA ASN A 10 9.19 10.95 19.60
C ASN A 10 7.67 11.27 19.69
N GLU A 11 6.97 11.33 18.56
CA GLU A 11 5.53 11.52 18.49
C GLU A 11 4.87 10.14 18.35
N PRO A 12 4.28 9.56 19.42
CA PRO A 12 3.60 8.27 19.39
C PRO A 12 2.41 8.21 18.40
N VAL A 13 2.10 9.32 17.71
CA VAL A 13 1.08 9.46 16.66
C VAL A 13 1.57 8.97 15.29
N LEU A 14 2.89 8.84 15.08
CA LEU A 14 3.48 8.44 13.79
C LEU A 14 3.89 6.97 13.71
N ASP A 15 3.94 6.26 14.84
CA ASP A 15 4.09 4.80 14.88
C ASP A 15 2.73 4.15 14.62
N ARG A 16 2.60 3.47 13.47
CA ARG A 16 1.34 2.90 12.99
C ARG A 16 1.42 1.42 12.69
N ASP A 17 2.59 0.80 12.85
CA ASP A 17 2.80 -0.63 12.65
C ASP A 17 3.19 -1.37 13.94
N ARG A 18 3.23 -0.67 15.09
CA ARG A 18 3.53 -1.20 16.44
C ARG A 18 5.01 -1.60 16.61
N PHE A 19 5.88 -1.41 15.61
CA PHE A 19 7.30 -1.63 15.75
C PHE A 19 8.00 -0.39 16.31
N GLU A 20 8.22 -0.41 17.63
CA GLU A 20 8.81 0.73 18.33
C GLU A 20 10.30 0.93 17.95
N GLY A 21 10.67 2.17 17.60
CA GLY A 21 12.07 2.58 17.40
C GLY A 21 12.58 2.54 15.97
N GLU A 22 11.70 2.34 14.99
CA GLU A 22 12.02 2.41 13.56
C GLU A 22 11.97 3.85 13.04
N GLY A 23 12.63 4.11 11.90
CA GLY A 23 12.59 5.40 11.23
C GLY A 23 11.31 5.55 10.42
N VAL A 24 10.79 6.77 10.24
CA VAL A 24 9.53 7.03 9.53
C VAL A 24 9.50 6.46 8.11
N LYS A 25 10.66 6.36 7.46
CA LYS A 25 10.78 5.72 6.16
C LYS A 25 10.41 4.23 6.20
N VAL A 26 10.90 3.50 7.21
CA VAL A 26 10.65 2.06 7.37
C VAL A 26 9.17 1.80 7.60
N GLU A 27 8.55 2.63 8.44
CA GLU A 27 7.10 2.59 8.67
C GLU A 27 6.30 2.83 7.36
N VAL A 28 6.68 3.82 6.54
CA VAL A 28 6.00 4.04 5.24
C VAL A 28 6.16 2.84 4.31
N GLU A 29 7.35 2.23 4.24
CA GLU A 29 7.62 1.04 3.43
C GLU A 29 6.80 -0.17 3.94
N ALA A 30 6.71 -0.36 5.24
CA ALA A 30 5.90 -1.42 5.85
C ALA A 30 4.40 -1.23 5.56
N LEU A 31 3.87 -0.01 5.69
CA LEU A 31 2.48 0.27 5.37
C LEU A 31 2.17 0.12 3.87
N LEU A 32 3.12 0.40 2.98
CA LEU A 32 2.98 0.15 1.54
C LEU A 32 2.87 -1.35 1.26
N GLU A 33 3.75 -2.16 1.85
CA GLU A 33 3.72 -3.63 1.71
C GLU A 33 2.39 -4.22 2.22
N LEU A 34 1.95 -3.80 3.42
CA LEU A 34 0.69 -4.24 3.99
C LEU A 34 -0.52 -3.81 3.14
N LEU A 35 -0.54 -2.56 2.67
CA LEU A 35 -1.61 -2.07 1.80
C LEU A 35 -1.65 -2.84 0.48
N TYR A 36 -0.50 -3.17 -0.11
CA TYR A 36 -0.45 -3.97 -1.33
C TYR A 36 -1.06 -5.36 -1.13
N GLY A 37 -0.68 -6.06 -0.04
CA GLY A 37 -1.28 -7.35 0.29
C GLY A 37 -2.80 -7.26 0.44
N MET A 38 -3.32 -6.22 1.11
CA MET A 38 -4.77 -6.00 1.23
C MET A 38 -5.44 -5.66 -0.10
N ILE A 39 -4.76 -4.95 -1.01
CA ILE A 39 -5.25 -4.69 -2.37
C ILE A 39 -5.41 -6.02 -3.12
N GLN A 40 -4.42 -6.92 -3.01
CA GLN A 40 -4.46 -8.25 -3.63
C GLN A 40 -5.60 -9.10 -3.05
N ASP A 41 -5.72 -9.17 -1.73
CA ASP A 41 -6.80 -9.90 -1.05
C ASP A 41 -8.18 -9.35 -1.46
N TYR A 42 -8.35 -8.02 -1.50
CA TYR A 42 -9.62 -7.42 -1.88
C TYR A 42 -9.97 -7.69 -3.34
N ALA A 43 -8.99 -7.58 -4.24
CA ALA A 43 -9.20 -7.84 -5.66
C ALA A 43 -9.65 -9.29 -5.89
N ARG A 44 -8.96 -10.25 -5.27
CA ARG A 44 -9.31 -11.68 -5.33
C ARG A 44 -10.66 -11.99 -4.69
N ASP A 45 -10.84 -11.64 -3.41
CA ASP A 45 -11.96 -12.14 -2.60
C ASP A 45 -13.25 -11.32 -2.75
N VAL A 46 -13.13 -10.04 -3.13
CA VAL A 46 -14.26 -9.11 -3.20
C VAL A 46 -14.56 -8.65 -4.62
N ALA A 47 -13.55 -8.26 -5.39
CA ALA A 47 -13.76 -7.86 -6.79
C ALA A 47 -13.89 -9.08 -7.74
N GLY A 48 -13.30 -10.22 -7.36
CA GLY A 48 -13.33 -11.47 -8.12
C GLY A 48 -12.30 -11.54 -9.27
N THR A 49 -11.36 -10.59 -9.32
CA THR A 49 -10.29 -10.54 -10.32
C THR A 49 -8.98 -10.23 -9.59
N PRO A 50 -8.02 -11.16 -9.53
CA PRO A 50 -6.71 -10.91 -8.91
C PRO A 50 -5.94 -9.78 -9.61
N ILE A 51 -5.13 -9.05 -8.84
CA ILE A 51 -4.42 -7.84 -9.28
C ILE A 51 -2.94 -7.91 -8.93
N VAL A 52 -2.10 -7.41 -9.83
CA VAL A 52 -0.67 -7.17 -9.59
C VAL A 52 -0.28 -5.75 -9.97
N TYR A 53 0.72 -5.23 -9.26
CA TYR A 53 1.32 -3.92 -9.53
C TYR A 53 2.66 -4.04 -10.25
N ALA A 54 2.91 -3.19 -11.24
CA ALA A 54 4.23 -3.00 -11.84
C ALA A 54 4.56 -1.51 -11.98
N ASP A 55 5.85 -1.15 -11.96
CA ASP A 55 6.31 0.23 -12.19
C ASP A 55 6.33 0.58 -13.69
N GLU A 56 5.25 0.23 -14.39
CA GLU A 56 5.05 0.47 -15.82
C GLU A 56 3.57 0.75 -16.09
N PHE A 57 3.25 1.85 -16.80
CA PHE A 57 1.87 2.19 -17.15
C PHE A 57 1.20 1.07 -17.97
N PRO A 58 -0.03 0.62 -17.63
CA PRO A 58 -1.03 1.20 -16.70
C PRO A 58 -0.91 0.87 -15.19
N TYR A 59 0.25 0.45 -14.71
CA TYR A 59 0.67 0.18 -13.32
C TYR A 59 -0.03 -0.98 -12.62
N PHE A 60 -1.28 -1.28 -12.97
CA PHE A 60 -2.02 -2.41 -12.43
C PHE A 60 -2.51 -3.31 -13.55
N PHE A 61 -2.34 -4.62 -13.37
CA PHE A 61 -2.64 -5.66 -14.34
C PHE A 61 -3.44 -6.78 -13.67
N VAL A 62 -4.13 -7.58 -14.47
CA VAL A 62 -4.77 -8.80 -13.96
C VAL A 62 -3.66 -9.82 -13.69
N ASP A 63 -3.69 -10.40 -12.49
CA ASP A 63 -2.84 -11.51 -12.07
C ASP A 63 -3.52 -12.81 -12.57
N GLU A 64 -3.16 -13.22 -13.78
CA GLU A 64 -3.82 -14.30 -14.52
C GLU A 64 -3.44 -15.69 -13.98
N ASP A 65 -2.23 -15.83 -13.43
CA ASP A 65 -1.74 -17.09 -12.86
C ASP A 65 -1.91 -17.19 -11.33
N GLU A 66 -2.39 -16.10 -10.71
CA GLU A 66 -2.70 -15.97 -9.29
C GLU A 66 -1.49 -16.13 -8.35
N ASP A 67 -0.28 -15.90 -8.85
CA ASP A 67 0.95 -16.01 -8.07
C ASP A 67 1.29 -14.74 -7.26
N GLY A 68 0.54 -13.65 -7.50
CA GLY A 68 0.66 -12.39 -6.78
C GLY A 68 1.86 -11.52 -7.20
N GLN A 69 2.55 -11.86 -8.28
CA GLN A 69 3.71 -11.15 -8.82
C GLN A 69 3.42 -10.67 -10.23
N ALA A 70 3.90 -9.48 -10.58
CA ALA A 70 3.76 -8.97 -11.94
C ALA A 70 4.73 -9.71 -12.89
N GLY A 71 4.23 -10.68 -13.66
CA GLY A 71 5.01 -11.41 -14.65
C GLY A 71 5.24 -10.65 -15.95
N GLU A 72 6.33 -10.95 -16.69
CA GLU A 72 6.59 -10.33 -18.00
C GLU A 72 5.47 -10.59 -19.01
N ASP A 73 4.78 -11.74 -18.90
CA ASP A 73 3.65 -12.09 -19.75
C ASP A 73 2.36 -11.32 -19.38
N GLU A 74 2.28 -10.79 -18.15
CA GLU A 74 1.11 -10.09 -17.61
C GLU A 74 1.25 -8.56 -17.69
N VAL A 75 2.48 -8.03 -17.60
CA VAL A 75 2.77 -6.59 -17.68
C VAL A 75 2.74 -6.13 -19.13
N ASN A 76 1.52 -6.02 -19.66
CA ASN A 76 1.28 -5.51 -20.98
C ASN A 76 -0.04 -4.73 -21.03
N PHE A 77 -0.13 -3.74 -21.91
CA PHE A 77 -1.33 -2.88 -21.99
C PHE A 77 -2.64 -3.65 -22.27
N GLY A 78 -2.56 -4.81 -22.91
CA GLY A 78 -3.71 -5.67 -23.17
C GLY A 78 -4.29 -6.34 -21.92
N ASN A 79 -3.46 -6.51 -20.88
CA ASN A 79 -3.81 -7.10 -19.59
C ASN A 79 -3.98 -6.06 -18.47
N GLN A 80 -4.28 -4.82 -18.84
CA GLN A 80 -4.53 -3.77 -17.85
C GLN A 80 -5.70 -4.15 -16.94
N TYR A 81 -5.59 -3.82 -15.65
CA TYR A 81 -6.66 -4.11 -14.72
C TYR A 81 -7.86 -3.19 -14.96
N ASP A 82 -9.06 -3.76 -15.14
CA ASP A 82 -10.31 -3.02 -15.43
C ASP A 82 -11.47 -3.35 -14.46
N ALA A 83 -11.32 -4.39 -13.63
CA ALA A 83 -12.30 -4.86 -12.65
C ALA A 83 -12.35 -3.99 -11.38
N TRP A 84 -12.37 -2.67 -11.56
CA TRP A 84 -12.33 -1.70 -10.46
C TRP A 84 -13.66 -1.62 -9.72
N THR A 85 -13.60 -1.80 -8.40
CA THR A 85 -14.62 -1.25 -7.50
C THR A 85 -14.21 0.15 -7.04
N PRO A 86 -15.14 1.04 -6.66
CA PRO A 86 -14.78 2.36 -6.13
C PRO A 86 -13.82 2.32 -4.94
N ARG A 87 -13.92 1.29 -4.09
CA ARG A 87 -13.05 1.09 -2.93
C ARG A 87 -11.63 0.66 -3.33
N LEU A 88 -11.55 -0.33 -4.22
CA LEU A 88 -10.26 -0.82 -4.74
C LEU A 88 -9.51 0.28 -5.50
N LEU A 89 -10.21 1.02 -6.37
CA LEU A 89 -9.59 2.11 -7.14
C LEU A 89 -8.99 3.20 -6.23
N LYS A 90 -9.68 3.56 -5.15
CA LYS A 90 -9.18 4.53 -4.17
C LYS A 90 -7.90 4.03 -3.48
N ALA A 91 -7.90 2.78 -3.02
CA ALA A 91 -6.73 2.19 -2.39
C ALA A 91 -5.54 2.07 -3.36
N ALA A 92 -5.78 1.59 -4.57
CA ALA A 92 -4.77 1.48 -5.64
C ALA A 92 -4.17 2.84 -6.02
N TYR A 93 -4.99 3.89 -6.11
CA TYR A 93 -4.51 5.24 -6.35
C TYR A 93 -3.59 5.74 -5.22
N ASN A 94 -3.99 5.53 -3.97
CA ASN A 94 -3.21 5.95 -2.80
C ASN A 94 -1.90 5.16 -2.66
N TYR A 95 -1.93 3.86 -2.97
CA TYR A 95 -0.73 3.04 -3.07
C TYR A 95 0.23 3.58 -4.14
N GLN A 96 -0.29 3.85 -5.35
CA GLN A 96 0.51 4.42 -6.43
C GLN A 96 1.11 5.78 -6.05
N TYR A 97 0.35 6.63 -5.35
CA TYR A 97 0.89 7.89 -4.84
C TYR A 97 2.09 7.68 -3.93
N GLY A 98 2.04 6.70 -3.02
CA GLY A 98 3.18 6.36 -2.15
C GLY A 98 4.37 5.77 -2.92
N GLN A 99 4.13 4.88 -3.88
CA GLN A 99 5.18 4.33 -4.75
C GLN A 99 5.91 5.41 -5.55
N GLN A 100 5.18 6.44 -6.00
CA GLN A 100 5.72 7.51 -6.83
C GLN A 100 6.34 8.67 -6.01
N ASP A 101 6.23 8.67 -4.68
CA ASP A 101 6.92 9.61 -3.79
C ASP A 101 7.83 8.87 -2.79
N PRO A 102 9.03 8.43 -3.23
CA PRO A 102 9.98 7.78 -2.33
C PRO A 102 10.47 8.70 -1.21
N GLY A 103 10.24 10.02 -1.30
CA GLY A 103 10.57 11.02 -0.28
C GLY A 103 9.42 11.38 0.65
N ALA A 104 8.27 10.70 0.56
CA ALA A 104 7.06 11.04 1.32
C ALA A 104 7.30 11.08 2.85
N TYR A 105 8.21 10.24 3.35
CA TYR A 105 8.65 10.20 4.75
C TYR A 105 9.30 11.51 5.22
N ALA A 106 9.87 12.31 4.31
CA ALA A 106 10.46 13.61 4.61
C ALA A 106 9.56 14.78 4.18
N HIS A 107 8.82 14.63 3.06
CA HIS A 107 7.97 15.68 2.52
C HIS A 107 6.75 15.96 3.41
N ASN A 108 6.06 14.91 3.85
CA ASN A 108 4.87 15.01 4.70
C ASN A 108 4.55 13.66 5.37
N PRO A 109 5.36 13.23 6.36
CA PRO A 109 5.25 11.91 6.95
C PRO A 109 3.86 11.62 7.55
N GLY A 110 3.29 12.59 8.28
CA GLY A 110 1.96 12.41 8.86
C GLY A 110 0.87 12.17 7.83
N TYR A 111 0.96 12.81 6.65
CA TYR A 111 -0.01 12.62 5.57
C TYR A 111 0.10 11.24 4.94
N ILE A 112 1.31 10.80 4.54
CA ILE A 112 1.47 9.51 3.85
C ILE A 112 1.08 8.35 4.78
N LEU A 113 1.50 8.41 6.04
CA LEU A 113 1.13 7.40 7.03
C LEU A 113 -0.39 7.34 7.23
N GLN A 114 -1.07 8.49 7.26
CA GLN A 114 -2.55 8.57 7.31
C GLN A 114 -3.22 8.02 6.07
N LEU A 115 -2.72 8.39 4.90
CA LEU A 115 -3.29 7.96 3.63
C LEU A 115 -3.25 6.44 3.49
N LEU A 116 -2.10 5.82 3.80
CA LEU A 116 -1.93 4.36 3.73
C LEU A 116 -2.79 3.65 4.79
N SER A 117 -2.75 4.14 6.04
CA SER A 117 -3.57 3.58 7.14
C SER A 117 -5.06 3.61 6.83
N ASP A 118 -5.59 4.75 6.36
CA ASP A 118 -7.01 4.89 6.06
C ASP A 118 -7.43 4.03 4.87
N SER A 119 -6.52 3.81 3.91
CA SER A 119 -6.76 2.92 2.78
C SER A 119 -6.87 1.47 3.24
N MET A 120 -5.98 1.03 4.13
CA MET A 120 -6.07 -0.30 4.75
C MET A 120 -7.33 -0.45 5.59
N LEU A 121 -7.68 0.52 6.43
CA LEU A 121 -8.91 0.47 7.22
C LEU A 121 -10.17 0.38 6.36
N ASP A 122 -10.19 1.10 5.22
CA ASP A 122 -11.27 1.02 4.25
C ASP A 122 -11.34 -0.40 3.63
N LEU A 123 -10.24 -0.96 3.12
CA LEU A 123 -10.24 -2.35 2.62
C LEU A 123 -10.60 -3.37 3.72
N GLY A 124 -10.17 -3.10 4.95
CA GLY A 124 -10.37 -3.89 6.16
C GLY A 124 -11.82 -4.09 6.59
N GLU A 125 -12.76 -3.31 6.04
CA GLU A 125 -14.20 -3.58 6.22
C GLU A 125 -14.66 -4.85 5.48
N ARG A 126 -13.87 -5.33 4.51
CA ARG A 126 -14.23 -6.45 3.62
C ARG A 126 -13.23 -7.60 3.61
N VAL A 127 -11.95 -7.32 3.79
CA VAL A 127 -10.90 -8.34 3.91
C VAL A 127 -10.23 -8.25 5.29
N PRO A 128 -9.62 -9.33 5.80
CA PRO A 128 -8.92 -9.28 7.07
C PRO A 128 -7.88 -8.15 7.09
N LEU A 129 -7.98 -7.29 8.10
CA LEU A 129 -6.84 -6.47 8.47
C LEU A 129 -5.74 -7.40 8.99
N PRO A 130 -4.47 -7.16 8.65
CA PRO A 130 -3.34 -7.74 9.38
C PRO A 130 -3.42 -7.24 10.83
N VAL A 131 -4.17 -7.96 11.67
CA VAL A 131 -4.55 -7.52 13.03
C VAL A 131 -3.33 -7.57 13.95
N ASP A 132 -2.60 -6.46 14.01
CA ASP A 132 -1.89 -5.93 15.18
C ASP A 132 -1.19 -4.57 14.92
N THR A 133 -1.30 -4.01 13.70
CA THR A 133 -0.50 -2.86 13.25
C THR A 133 -1.14 -1.50 13.60
N LEU A 134 -2.38 -1.24 13.16
CA LEU A 134 -2.88 0.14 13.12
C LEU A 134 -3.37 0.70 14.48
N ARG A 135 -2.57 1.58 15.10
CA ARG A 135 -3.06 2.48 16.16
C ARG A 135 -3.80 3.67 15.52
N ARG A 136 -5.08 3.86 15.87
CA ARG A 136 -5.76 5.15 15.66
C ARG A 136 -5.50 6.07 16.86
N PRO A 137 -5.31 7.39 16.65
CA PRO A 137 -5.25 8.36 17.74
C PRO A 137 -6.55 8.40 18.56
#